data_AF-A0A4Q0IA61-F1
#
_entry.id   AF-A0A4Q0IA61-F1
#
_cell.length_a   1.000
_cell.length_b   1.000
_cell.length_c   1.000
_cell.angle_alpha   90.00
_cell.angle_beta   90.00
_cell.angle_gamma   90.00
#
_symmetry.space_group_name_H-M   'P 1'
#
loop_
_entity.id
_entity.type
_entity.pdbx_description
1 polymer ?
#
loop_
_entity_poly.entity_id
_entity_poly.type
_entity_poly.pdbx_seq_one_letter_code
_entity_poly.pdbx_strand_id
1 'polypeptide(L)'
;WFPIGFAYLLRYSDAAAPTGNYTPDDWGRYRSVYFRMVEKVDAGIGKIVDVLDRKKLWKNTVVIFTSDHGDGVGAHRWNQKSALYEEVVNVPLIVVSPEKKNAGVKLPQLVNSGVDFFASVCHWAGISL
;
A
#
# COMPACT_ATOMS: atom_id res chain seq x y z
N TRP A 1 -3.97 -20.39 16.48
CA TRP A 1 -3.31 -21.64 16.07
C TRP A 1 -3.88 -22.09 14.73
N PHE A 2 -3.55 -21.36 13.66
CA PHE A 2 -3.75 -21.84 12.30
C PHE A 2 -2.56 -22.77 11.96
N PRO A 3 -2.80 -23.96 11.39
CA PRO A 3 -1.74 -24.94 11.21
C PRO A 3 -0.72 -24.44 10.17
N ILE A 4 0.55 -24.68 10.49
CA ILE A 4 1.79 -24.36 9.75
C ILE A 4 1.82 -24.97 8.31
N GLY A 5 0.78 -25.73 7.92
CA GLY A 5 0.64 -26.36 6.61
C GLY A 5 0.32 -25.40 5.44
N PHE A 6 -0.10 -24.16 5.69
CA PHE A 6 -0.41 -23.23 4.59
C PHE A 6 0.85 -22.71 3.86
N ALA A 7 2.01 -22.74 4.52
CA ALA A 7 3.28 -22.32 3.94
C ALA A 7 3.85 -23.32 2.91
N TYR A 8 3.48 -24.61 3.00
CA TYR A 8 3.96 -25.65 2.08
C TYR A 8 3.11 -25.83 0.81
N LEU A 9 1.92 -25.22 0.77
CA LEU A 9 1.06 -25.16 -0.42
C LEU A 9 1.46 -24.03 -1.41
N LEU A 10 2.60 -23.36 -1.17
CA LEU A 10 3.18 -22.39 -2.10
C LEU A 10 4.03 -23.03 -3.21
N ARG A 11 4.07 -24.36 -3.31
CA ARG A 11 4.14 -24.98 -4.65
C ARG A 11 2.76 -24.89 -5.26
N TYR A 12 2.39 -23.68 -5.68
CA TYR A 12 1.41 -23.50 -6.74
C TYR A 12 1.81 -24.46 -7.84
N SER A 13 1.03 -25.52 -8.04
CA SER A 13 1.12 -26.29 -9.26
C SER A 13 0.97 -25.29 -10.39
N ASP A 14 1.93 -25.25 -11.31
CA ASP A 14 2.03 -24.30 -12.43
C ASP A 14 0.78 -24.24 -13.32
N ALA A 15 -0.25 -25.05 -13.07
CA ALA A 15 -1.51 -25.08 -13.80
C ALA A 15 -2.72 -24.45 -13.07
N ALA A 16 -2.69 -24.29 -11.74
CA ALA A 16 -3.84 -23.81 -10.96
C ALA A 16 -3.76 -22.33 -10.55
N ALA A 17 -2.58 -21.72 -10.62
CA ALA A 17 -2.44 -20.28 -10.43
C ALA A 17 -3.05 -19.53 -11.61
N PRO A 18 -3.75 -18.40 -11.38
CA PRO A 18 -4.19 -17.51 -12.47
C PRO A 18 -3.04 -17.10 -13.41
N THR A 19 -1.80 -17.19 -12.93
CA THR A 19 -0.58 -16.79 -13.63
C THR A 19 0.30 -17.95 -14.07
N GLY A 20 -0.12 -19.20 -13.89
CA GLY A 20 0.71 -20.38 -14.13
C GLY A 20 1.23 -20.50 -15.57
N ASN A 21 0.43 -20.03 -16.53
CA ASN A 21 0.76 -20.04 -17.96
C ASN A 21 1.18 -18.67 -18.49
N TYR A 22 1.50 -17.68 -17.64
CA TYR A 22 1.89 -16.36 -18.11
C TYR A 22 3.23 -16.41 -18.85
N THR A 23 3.21 -15.94 -20.09
CA THR A 23 4.43 -15.69 -20.87
C THR A 23 5.14 -14.43 -20.36
N PRO A 24 6.40 -14.19 -20.75
CA PRO A 24 7.07 -12.92 -20.48
C PRO A 24 6.27 -11.68 -20.93
N ASP A 25 5.56 -11.79 -22.05
CA ASP A 25 4.70 -10.71 -22.58
C ASP A 25 3.48 -10.48 -21.69
N ASP A 26 2.88 -11.54 -21.16
CA ASP A 26 1.75 -11.42 -20.22
C ASP A 26 2.19 -10.73 -18.93
N TRP A 27 3.38 -11.04 -18.40
CA TRP A 27 3.96 -10.32 -17.27
C TRP A 27 4.27 -8.86 -17.58
N GLY A 28 4.69 -8.55 -18.81
CA GLY A 28 4.85 -7.18 -19.29
C GLY A 28 3.53 -6.42 -19.30
N ARG A 29 2.48 -7.02 -19.87
CA ARG A 29 1.13 -6.43 -19.93
C ARG A 29 0.53 -6.25 -18.55
N TYR A 30 0.64 -7.26 -17.69
CA TYR A 30 0.13 -7.20 -16.31
C TYR A 30 0.75 -6.04 -15.53
N ARG A 31 2.08 -5.87 -15.57
CA ARG A 31 2.75 -4.73 -14.91
C ARG A 31 2.37 -3.39 -15.54
N SER A 32 2.25 -3.33 -16.86
CA SER A 32 1.79 -2.12 -17.54
C SER A 32 0.39 -1.70 -17.08
N VAL A 33 -0.54 -2.65 -16.99
CA VAL A 33 -1.90 -2.39 -16.49
C VAL A 33 -1.87 -1.99 -15.01
N TYR A 34 -1.07 -2.65 -14.17
CA TYR A 34 -0.88 -2.30 -12.77
C TYR A 34 -0.44 -0.84 -12.62
N PHE A 35 0.63 -0.42 -13.31
CA PHE A 35 1.11 0.96 -13.24
C PHE A 35 0.13 1.96 -13.84
N ARG A 36 -0.62 1.59 -14.88
CA ARG A 36 -1.69 2.44 -15.40
C ARG A 36 -2.82 2.65 -14.38
N MET A 37 -3.12 1.65 -13.55
CA MET A 37 -4.06 1.81 -12.44
C MET A 37 -3.50 2.71 -11.35
N VAL A 38 -2.21 2.60 -11.03
CA VAL A 38 -1.52 3.53 -10.10
C VAL A 38 -1.62 4.97 -10.60
N GLU A 39 -1.30 5.24 -11.86
CA GLU A 39 -1.45 6.59 -12.47
C GLU A 39 -2.88 7.13 -12.35
N LYS A 40 -3.88 6.26 -12.55
CA LYS A 40 -5.30 6.65 -12.44
C LYS A 40 -5.69 7.00 -11.01
N VAL A 41 -5.17 6.26 -10.02
CA VAL A 41 -5.37 6.55 -8.59
C VAL A 41 -4.67 7.85 -8.20
N ASP A 42 -3.44 8.05 -8.66
CA ASP A 42 -2.66 9.28 -8.44
C ASP A 42 -3.41 10.53 -8.95
N ALA A 43 -3.94 10.48 -10.18
CA ALA A 43 -4.80 11.54 -10.70
C ALA A 43 -6.08 11.77 -9.85
N GLY A 44 -6.60 10.73 -9.20
CA GLY A 44 -7.69 10.82 -8.24
C GLY A 44 -7.28 11.52 -6.94
N ILE A 45 -6.10 11.20 -6.41
CA ILE A 45 -5.51 11.84 -5.23
C ILE A 45 -5.29 13.34 -5.51
N GLY A 46 -4.78 13.69 -6.70
CA GLY A 46 -4.61 15.08 -7.12
C GLY A 46 -5.89 15.91 -6.98
N LYS A 47 -7.05 15.35 -7.34
CA LYS A 47 -8.35 16.04 -7.16
C LYS A 47 -8.69 16.32 -5.70
N ILE A 48 -8.31 15.43 -4.78
CA ILE A 48 -8.53 15.61 -3.33
C ILE A 48 -7.59 16.71 -2.82
N VAL A 49 -6.31 16.65 -3.19
CA VAL A 49 -5.30 17.65 -2.86
C VAL A 49 -5.74 19.04 -3.35
N ASP A 50 -6.21 19.15 -4.59
CA ASP A 50 -6.71 20.41 -5.14
C ASP A 50 -7.89 20.97 -4.34
N VAL A 51 -8.77 20.12 -3.82
CA VAL A 51 -9.89 20.57 -2.97
C VAL A 51 -9.37 21.12 -1.64
N LEU A 52 -8.39 20.45 -1.02
CA LEU A 52 -7.77 20.93 0.22
C LEU A 52 -7.11 22.30 0.02
N ASP A 53 -6.42 22.50 -1.12
CA ASP A 53 -5.82 23.78 -1.51
C ASP A 53 -6.88 24.87 -1.72
N ARG A 54 -7.85 24.63 -2.60
CA ARG A 54 -8.90 25.62 -2.93
C ARG A 54 -9.71 26.05 -1.71
N LYS A 55 -9.99 25.11 -0.80
CA LYS A 55 -10.75 25.37 0.43
C LYS A 55 -9.88 25.78 1.63
N LYS A 56 -8.55 25.89 1.45
CA LYS A 56 -7.58 26.28 2.50
C LYS A 56 -7.68 25.39 3.76
N LEU A 57 -7.89 24.09 3.58
CA LEU A 57 -8.16 23.15 4.68
C LEU A 57 -6.89 22.60 5.37
N TRP A 58 -5.71 22.74 4.75
CA TRP A 58 -4.45 22.17 5.26
C TRP A 58 -4.09 22.54 6.70
N LYS A 59 -4.57 23.68 7.22
CA LYS A 59 -4.30 24.11 8.60
C LYS A 59 -5.01 23.27 9.67
N ASN A 60 -6.00 22.46 9.28
CA ASN A 60 -6.77 21.64 10.19
C ASN A 60 -7.08 20.26 9.56
N THR A 61 -6.17 19.72 8.77
CA THR A 61 -6.34 18.42 8.13
C THR A 61 -5.03 17.66 8.18
N VAL A 62 -5.07 16.45 8.75
CA VAL A 62 -4.02 15.46 8.58
C VAL A 62 -4.39 14.63 7.35
N VAL A 63 -3.44 14.46 6.43
CA VAL A 63 -3.59 13.57 5.28
C VAL A 63 -2.65 12.40 5.48
N ILE A 64 -3.19 11.18 5.46
CA ILE A 64 -2.44 9.94 5.52
C ILE A 64 -2.70 9.19 4.21
N PHE A 65 -1.63 8.94 3.46
CA PHE A 65 -1.66 8.06 2.29
C PHE A 65 -0.99 6.74 2.65
N THR A 66 -1.70 5.64 2.43
CA THR A 66 -1.23 4.28 2.72
C THR A 66 -1.95 3.25 1.85
N SER A 67 -1.56 1.98 1.98
CA SER A 67 -2.24 0.82 1.39
C SER A 67 -2.52 -0.23 2.50
N ASP A 68 -3.55 -1.04 2.33
CA ASP A 68 -3.86 -2.16 3.25
C ASP A 68 -2.88 -3.33 3.07
N HIS A 69 -2.41 -3.52 1.83
CA HIS A 69 -1.35 -4.45 1.46
C HIS A 69 -0.69 -4.01 0.14
N GLY A 70 0.44 -4.63 -0.19
CA GLY A 70 1.09 -4.57 -1.50
C GLY A 70 0.60 -5.67 -2.44
N ASP A 71 1.33 -5.92 -3.51
CA ASP A 71 0.98 -6.94 -4.51
C ASP A 71 2.27 -7.60 -5.00
N GLY A 72 2.22 -8.87 -5.42
CA GLY A 72 3.36 -9.54 -6.01
C GLY A 72 3.91 -8.82 -7.25
N VAL A 73 3.08 -8.10 -8.02
CA VAL A 73 3.44 -7.31 -9.21
C VAL A 73 4.31 -8.12 -10.22
N GLY A 74 4.16 -9.45 -10.24
CA GLY A 74 4.94 -10.36 -11.08
C GLY A 74 6.29 -10.78 -10.50
N ALA A 75 6.68 -10.28 -9.33
CA ALA A 75 7.78 -10.84 -8.55
C ALA A 75 7.51 -12.32 -8.29
N HIS A 76 8.58 -13.13 -8.36
CA HIS A 76 8.49 -14.58 -8.21
C HIS A 76 7.47 -15.27 -9.14
N ARG A 77 7.10 -14.64 -10.28
CA ARG A 77 6.07 -15.10 -11.23
C ARG A 77 4.68 -15.26 -10.58
N TRP A 78 4.32 -14.28 -9.75
CA TRP A 78 3.09 -14.32 -8.95
C TRP A 78 2.42 -12.93 -8.83
N ASN A 79 1.11 -12.88 -8.60
CA ASN A 79 0.28 -11.66 -8.68
C ASN A 79 -0.78 -11.50 -7.56
N GLN A 80 -0.45 -11.88 -6.32
CA GLN A 80 -1.40 -11.81 -5.20
C GLN A 80 -0.75 -11.21 -3.94
N LYS A 81 -1.53 -11.18 -2.86
CA LYS A 81 -1.18 -10.58 -1.55
C LYS A 81 -1.08 -11.59 -0.41
N SER A 82 -1.10 -12.88 -0.71
CA SER A 82 -1.15 -13.96 0.29
C SER A 82 0.23 -14.54 0.60
N ALA A 83 1.24 -13.67 0.67
CA ALA A 83 2.61 -14.03 1.02
C ALA A 83 3.22 -12.93 1.92
N LEU A 84 4.31 -13.28 2.61
CA LEU A 84 5.03 -12.37 3.51
C LEU A 84 6.29 -11.78 2.86
N TYR A 85 6.33 -11.72 1.52
CA TYR A 85 7.40 -11.05 0.78
C TYR A 85 7.27 -9.54 0.89
N GLU A 86 8.40 -8.82 0.75
CA GLU A 86 8.45 -7.36 0.91
C GLU A 86 7.46 -6.65 -0.02
N GLU A 87 7.29 -7.11 -1.25
CA GLU A 87 6.37 -6.54 -2.23
C GLU A 87 4.91 -6.52 -1.75
N VAL A 88 4.55 -7.43 -0.84
CA VAL A 88 3.20 -7.58 -0.28
C VAL A 88 3.05 -6.86 1.05
N VAL A 89 4.08 -6.85 1.90
CA VAL A 89 3.98 -6.32 3.27
C VAL A 89 4.50 -4.88 3.41
N ASN A 90 5.38 -4.43 2.50
CA ASN A 90 5.98 -3.10 2.52
C ASN A 90 5.11 -2.11 1.74
N VAL A 91 4.12 -1.53 2.42
CA VAL A 91 3.17 -0.57 1.86
C VAL A 91 3.66 0.88 2.00
N PRO A 92 3.24 1.81 1.12
CA PRO A 92 3.54 3.23 1.30
C PRO A 92 2.93 3.74 2.61
N LEU A 93 3.62 4.68 3.28
CA LEU A 93 3.05 5.47 4.36
C LEU A 93 3.59 6.90 4.26
N ILE A 94 2.73 7.82 3.85
CA ILE A 94 3.04 9.25 3.74
C ILE A 94 2.06 10.01 4.62
N VAL A 95 2.59 10.86 5.50
CA VAL A 95 1.78 11.68 6.42
C VAL A 95 2.08 13.15 6.19
N VAL A 96 1.03 13.94 5.96
CA VAL A 96 1.08 15.41 5.96
C VAL A 96 0.27 15.89 7.16
N SER A 97 0.96 16.51 8.12
CA SER A 97 0.32 17.13 9.29
C SER A 97 0.14 18.64 9.09
N PRO A 98 -0.84 19.28 9.76
CA PRO A 98 -1.03 20.73 9.72
C PRO A 98 0.21 21.53 10.12
N GLU A 99 0.96 21.03 11.10
CA GLU A 99 2.19 21.64 11.60
C GLU A 99 3.36 21.52 10.61
N LYS A 100 3.24 20.63 9.60
CA LYS A 100 4.30 20.29 8.64
C LYS A 100 5.62 19.89 9.31
N LYS A 101 5.54 19.40 10.56
CA LYS A 101 6.68 18.88 11.30
C LYS A 101 7.24 17.70 10.51
N ASN A 102 8.55 17.71 10.23
CA ASN A 102 9.25 16.71 9.43
C ASN A 102 8.82 16.63 7.94
N ALA A 103 8.24 17.69 7.37
CA ALA A 103 7.95 17.72 5.94
C ALA A 103 9.22 17.45 5.10
N GLY A 104 9.12 16.53 4.12
CA GLY A 104 10.23 16.12 3.27
C GLY A 104 11.24 15.16 3.94
N VAL A 105 11.02 14.75 5.19
CA VAL A 105 11.89 13.83 5.91
C VAL A 105 11.39 12.39 5.75
N LYS A 106 12.30 11.48 5.38
CA LYS A 106 12.06 10.03 5.45
C LYS A 106 12.53 9.50 6.79
N LEU A 107 11.63 8.83 7.50
CA LEU A 107 11.91 8.21 8.79
C LEU A 107 12.33 6.75 8.58
N PRO A 108 13.44 6.27 9.19
CA PRO A 108 13.91 4.89 9.03
C PRO A 108 13.21 3.87 9.94
N GLN A 109 12.37 4.32 10.86
CA GLN A 109 11.69 3.47 11.83
C GLN A 109 10.73 2.50 11.13
N LEU A 110 10.71 1.26 11.59
CA LEU A 110 9.70 0.30 11.18
C LEU A 110 8.35 0.71 11.79
N VAL A 111 7.31 0.69 10.95
CA VAL A 111 5.93 0.98 11.32
C VAL A 111 5.07 -0.20 10.90
N ASN A 112 4.08 -0.55 11.72
CA ASN A 112 3.11 -1.58 11.44
C ASN A 112 1.71 -0.98 11.41
N SER A 113 1.09 -0.97 10.23
CA SER A 113 -0.24 -0.41 10.00
C SER A 113 -1.33 -1.04 10.89
N GLY A 114 -1.17 -2.30 11.32
CA GLY A 114 -2.15 -2.99 12.15
C GLY A 114 -2.19 -2.53 13.62
N VAL A 115 -1.10 -1.96 14.13
CA VAL A 115 -1.01 -1.50 15.53
C VAL A 115 -0.83 0.01 15.65
N ASP A 116 -0.06 0.62 14.75
CA ASP A 116 0.33 2.03 14.87
C ASP A 116 -0.74 2.98 14.31
N PHE A 117 -1.51 2.53 13.31
CA PHE A 117 -2.41 3.40 12.56
C PHE A 117 -3.55 3.95 13.44
N PHE A 118 -4.25 3.08 14.18
CA PHE A 118 -5.37 3.49 15.02
C PHE A 118 -4.92 4.45 16.13
N ALA A 119 -3.84 4.10 16.84
CA ALA A 119 -3.28 4.93 17.89
C ALA A 119 -2.85 6.32 17.36
N SER A 120 -2.22 6.37 16.19
CA SER A 120 -1.79 7.63 15.56
C SER A 120 -2.97 8.52 15.17
N VAL A 121 -4.03 7.93 14.59
CA VAL A 121 -5.25 8.66 14.22
C VAL A 121 -5.95 9.21 15.46
N CYS A 122 -6.11 8.42 16.52
CA CYS A 122 -6.67 8.88 17.80
C CYS A 122 -5.87 10.06 18.37
N HIS A 123 -4.53 9.94 18.38
CA HIS A 123 -3.65 11.00 18.85
C HIS A 123 -3.84 12.31 18.07
N TRP A 124 -3.83 12.28 16.73
CA TRP A 124 -4.03 13.48 15.92
C TRP A 124 -5.45 14.05 16.01
N ALA A 125 -6.45 13.20 16.28
CA ALA A 125 -7.83 13.64 16.50
C ALA A 125 -8.06 14.18 17.93
N GLY A 126 -7.08 14.08 18.83
CA GLY A 126 -7.24 14.47 20.24
C GLY A 126 -8.15 13.53 21.04
N ILE A 127 -8.26 12.27 20.61
CA ILE A 127 -9.10 11.23 21.24
C ILE A 127 -8.21 10.32 22.08
N SER A 128 -8.60 10.08 23.34
CA SER A 128 -7.94 9.10 24.20
C SER A 128 -8.23 7.67 23.76
N LEU A 129 -7.22 6.80 23.81
CA LEU A 129 -7.36 5.36 23.61
C LEU A 129 -8.04 4.68 24.80
#